data_AF-A0A956PA71-F1
#
_entry.id   AF-A0A956PA71-F1
#
_cell.length_a   1.000
_cell.length_b   1.000
_cell.length_c   1.000
_cell.angle_alpha   90.00
_cell.angle_beta   90.00
_cell.angle_gamma   90.00
#
_symmetry.space_group_name_H-M   'P 1'
#
loop_
_entity.id
_entity.type
_entity.pdbx_description
1 polymer ?
#
loop_
_entity_poly.entity_id
_entity_poly.type
_entity_poly.pdbx_seq_one_letter_code
_entity_poly.pdbx_strand_id
1 'polypeptide(L)'
;MRDAWNIGVLGICLSFAAAPAAHAARVVVFGDSWANQGWDEFAQVFVDRGHPEMTVAEYAVGGTTAEGWAAQPDALPNAVAENPDAAYVWLSIGGNDIKAHLKDGRFRSLRRDNRDNIRIMLDAL
;
A
#
# COMPACT_ATOMS: atom_id res chain seq x y z
N MET A 1 70.08 -15.30 -24.50
CA MET A 1 69.07 -16.10 -23.76
C MET A 1 68.50 -15.18 -22.69
N ARG A 2 67.28 -14.65 -22.93
CA ARG A 2 66.60 -13.69 -22.05
C ARG A 2 65.32 -14.38 -21.60
N ASP A 3 65.25 -14.73 -20.32
CA ASP A 3 64.08 -15.40 -19.75
C ASP A 3 63.09 -14.34 -19.26
N ALA A 4 61.87 -14.44 -19.79
CA ALA A 4 60.77 -13.55 -19.50
C ALA A 4 60.09 -13.95 -18.17
N TRP A 5 59.81 -12.94 -17.36
CA TRP A 5 59.10 -13.03 -16.09
C TRP A 5 57.60 -13.24 -16.36
N ASN A 6 57.04 -14.33 -15.84
CA ASN A 6 55.61 -14.62 -15.89
C ASN A 6 54.93 -13.89 -14.72
N ILE A 7 54.23 -12.79 -15.01
CA ILE A 7 53.41 -12.06 -14.03
C ILE A 7 52.03 -12.72 -14.04
N GLY A 8 51.73 -13.49 -12.99
CA GLY A 8 50.41 -14.06 -12.77
C GLY A 8 49.39 -12.97 -12.47
N VAL A 9 48.41 -12.80 -13.36
CA VAL A 9 47.24 -11.94 -13.12
C VAL A 9 46.27 -12.70 -12.22
N LEU A 10 46.17 -12.28 -10.95
CA LEU A 10 45.18 -12.76 -10.01
C LEU A 10 43.82 -12.14 -10.38
N GLY A 11 42.95 -12.92 -11.04
CA GLY A 11 41.61 -12.47 -11.40
C GLY A 11 40.72 -12.35 -10.16
N ILE A 12 40.40 -11.11 -9.77
CA ILE A 12 39.38 -10.82 -8.75
C ILE A 12 38.01 -11.13 -9.36
N CYS A 13 37.38 -12.22 -8.93
CA CYS A 13 35.97 -12.47 -9.21
C CYS A 13 35.12 -11.53 -8.35
N LEU A 14 34.66 -10.41 -8.92
CA LEU A 14 33.57 -9.63 -8.34
C LEU A 14 32.27 -10.43 -8.48
N SER A 15 31.86 -11.10 -7.42
CA SER A 15 30.51 -11.66 -7.32
C SER A 15 29.53 -10.53 -7.02
N PHE A 16 28.76 -10.09 -8.01
CA PHE A 16 27.59 -9.25 -7.77
C PHE A 16 26.51 -10.12 -7.12
N ALA A 17 26.34 -10.01 -5.80
CA ALA A 17 25.15 -10.52 -5.14
C ALA A 17 23.96 -9.67 -5.60
N ALA A 18 23.09 -10.25 -6.42
CA ALA A 18 21.81 -9.61 -6.76
C ALA A 18 21.00 -9.46 -5.47
N ALA A 19 20.65 -8.22 -5.12
CA ALA A 19 19.68 -8.00 -4.05
C ALA A 19 18.36 -8.70 -4.45
N PRO A 20 17.71 -9.44 -3.54
CA PRO A 20 16.39 -10.00 -3.83
C PRO A 20 15.46 -8.85 -4.22
N ALA A 21 14.72 -9.02 -5.31
CA ALA A 21 13.66 -8.09 -5.67
C ALA A 21 12.69 -8.02 -4.47
N ALA A 22 12.44 -6.81 -3.96
CA ALA A 22 11.41 -6.62 -2.95
C ALA A 22 10.09 -7.12 -3.54
N HIS A 23 9.52 -8.17 -2.96
CA HIS A 23 8.21 -8.67 -3.39
C HIS A 23 7.13 -7.63 -3.10
N ALA A 24 6.20 -7.47 -4.03
CA ALA A 24 5.02 -6.64 -3.85
C ALA A 24 4.18 -7.15 -2.66
N ALA A 25 3.43 -6.25 -2.02
CA ALA A 25 2.59 -6.65 -0.88
C ALA A 25 1.42 -7.54 -1.32
N ARG A 26 1.03 -8.52 -0.49
CA ARG A 26 -0.20 -9.33 -0.70
C ARG A 26 -1.46 -8.59 -0.27
N VAL A 27 -1.34 -7.58 0.58
CA VAL A 27 -2.45 -6.77 1.08
C VAL A 27 -2.11 -5.29 0.94
N VAL A 28 -3.00 -4.53 0.31
CA VAL A 28 -2.95 -3.07 0.28
C VAL A 28 -3.86 -2.51 1.36
N VAL A 29 -3.33 -1.66 2.24
CA VAL A 29 -4.09 -0.93 3.25
C VAL A 29 -4.26 0.49 2.79
N PHE A 30 -5.51 0.93 2.63
CA PHE A 30 -5.83 2.21 2.02
C PHE A 30 -6.90 2.95 2.82
N GLY A 31 -6.74 4.28 2.93
CA GLY A 31 -7.80 5.15 3.42
C GLY A 31 -7.37 6.17 4.48
N ASP A 32 -8.03 6.16 5.63
CA ASP A 32 -7.99 7.22 6.63
C ASP A 32 -7.09 6.89 7.84
N SER A 33 -7.28 7.65 8.92
CA SER A 33 -6.48 7.53 10.14
C SER A 33 -6.53 6.16 10.80
N TRP A 34 -7.60 5.37 10.63
CA TRP A 34 -7.66 4.02 11.22
C TRP A 34 -6.81 3.02 10.44
N ALA A 35 -6.76 3.15 9.10
CA ALA A 35 -5.81 2.39 8.30
C ALA A 35 -4.37 2.85 8.57
N ASN A 36 -4.13 4.16 8.62
CA ASN A 36 -2.79 4.71 8.84
C ASN A 36 -2.18 4.37 10.21
N GLN A 37 -3.00 4.21 11.24
CA GLN A 37 -2.53 3.85 12.59
C GLN A 37 -2.59 2.36 12.90
N GLY A 38 -3.32 1.56 12.13
CA GLY A 38 -3.57 0.15 12.46
C GLY A 38 -2.93 -0.86 11.51
N TRP A 39 -2.20 -0.40 10.48
CA TRP A 39 -1.68 -1.28 9.43
C TRP A 39 -0.58 -2.22 9.95
N ASP A 40 0.23 -1.79 10.92
CA ASP A 40 1.33 -2.56 11.47
C ASP A 40 0.83 -3.66 12.42
N GLU A 41 -0.15 -3.37 13.29
CA GLU A 41 -0.80 -4.44 14.07
C GLU A 41 -1.56 -5.40 13.17
N PHE A 42 -2.21 -4.90 12.11
CA PHE A 42 -2.85 -5.76 11.12
C PHE A 42 -1.86 -6.69 10.40
N ALA A 43 -0.69 -6.17 10.02
CA ALA A 43 0.39 -6.97 9.45
C ALA A 43 0.90 -8.02 10.46
N GLN A 44 1.09 -7.63 11.72
CA GLN A 44 1.58 -8.52 12.77
C GLN A 44 0.63 -9.69 13.04
N VAL A 45 -0.69 -9.48 12.92
CA VAL A 45 -1.68 -10.56 13.06
C VAL A 45 -1.43 -11.69 12.06
N PHE A 46 -1.02 -11.39 10.82
CA PHE A 46 -0.71 -12.45 9.86
C PHE A 46 0.50 -13.27 10.29
N VAL A 47 1.57 -12.61 10.73
CA VAL A 47 2.78 -13.27 11.25
C VAL A 47 2.45 -14.16 12.45
N ASP A 48 1.72 -13.61 13.42
CA ASP A 48 1.33 -14.31 14.65
C ASP A 48 0.42 -15.53 14.38
N ARG A 49 -0.29 -15.53 13.25
CA ARG A 49 -1.14 -16.63 12.80
C ARG A 49 -0.48 -17.59 11.83
N GLY A 50 0.84 -17.46 11.62
CA GLY A 50 1.61 -18.38 10.77
C GLY A 50 1.48 -18.09 9.28
N HIS A 51 1.14 -16.86 8.91
CA HIS A 51 1.02 -16.37 7.54
C HIS A 51 2.01 -15.24 7.21
N PRO A 52 3.34 -15.43 7.39
CA PRO A 52 4.33 -14.39 7.12
C PRO A 52 4.40 -13.98 5.63
N GLU A 53 3.82 -14.77 4.73
CA GLU A 53 3.69 -14.44 3.31
C GLU A 53 2.71 -13.28 3.06
N MET A 54 1.78 -13.01 3.98
CA MET A 54 0.76 -11.96 3.86
C MET A 54 1.35 -10.59 4.18
N THR A 55 2.26 -10.13 3.32
CA THR A 55 2.89 -8.82 3.41
C THR A 55 1.90 -7.68 3.16
N VAL A 56 2.09 -6.56 3.85
CA VAL A 56 1.17 -5.42 3.85
C VAL A 56 1.90 -4.16 3.36
N ALA A 57 1.28 -3.42 2.45
CA ALA A 57 1.71 -2.06 2.05
C ALA A 57 0.62 -1.05 2.41
N GLU A 58 1.02 0.09 2.97
CA GLU A 58 0.11 1.13 3.45
C GLU A 58 0.13 2.37 2.56
N TYR A 59 -1.07 2.89 2.31
CA TYR A 59 -1.37 4.04 1.46
C TYR A 59 -2.46 4.91 2.09
N ALA A 60 -2.50 4.98 3.42
CA ALA A 60 -3.53 5.71 4.14
C ALA A 60 -3.01 7.08 4.60
N VAL A 61 -3.93 8.04 4.67
CA VAL A 61 -3.64 9.41 5.08
C VAL A 61 -4.66 9.82 6.13
N GLY A 62 -4.15 10.11 7.33
CA GLY A 62 -4.99 10.52 8.46
C GLY A 62 -5.88 11.72 8.14
N GLY A 63 -7.14 11.68 8.58
CA GLY A 63 -8.10 12.77 8.43
C GLY A 63 -8.78 12.87 7.06
N THR A 64 -8.42 12.04 6.09
CA THR A 64 -9.08 12.00 4.77
C THR A 64 -10.54 11.56 4.85
N THR A 65 -11.35 12.07 3.94
CA THR A 65 -12.77 11.71 3.74
C THR A 65 -12.93 10.88 2.46
N ALA A 66 -14.06 10.20 2.29
CA ALA A 66 -14.43 9.57 1.03
C ALA A 66 -14.49 10.61 -0.10
N GLU A 67 -15.06 11.79 0.18
CA GLU A 67 -15.07 12.91 -0.78
C GLU A 67 -13.65 13.34 -1.19
N GLY A 68 -12.72 13.42 -0.23
CA GLY A 68 -11.33 13.79 -0.50
C GLY A 68 -10.59 12.75 -1.35
N TRP A 69 -10.87 11.47 -1.13
CA TRP A 69 -10.34 10.40 -1.98
C TRP A 69 -11.02 10.32 -3.34
N ALA A 70 -12.32 10.60 -3.44
CA ALA A 70 -13.03 10.64 -4.72
C ALA A 70 -12.52 11.74 -5.66
N ALA A 71 -11.93 12.81 -5.11
CA ALA A 71 -11.23 13.83 -5.91
C ALA A 71 -9.89 13.33 -6.49
N GLN A 72 -9.42 12.16 -6.07
CA GLN A 72 -8.20 11.49 -6.53
C GLN A 72 -8.54 10.05 -6.92
N PRO A 73 -9.37 9.84 -7.97
CA PRO A 73 -9.97 8.54 -8.28
C PRO A 73 -8.93 7.44 -8.53
N ASP A 74 -7.75 7.80 -9.06
CA ASP A 74 -6.69 6.86 -9.39
C ASP A 74 -5.83 6.45 -8.18
N ALA A 75 -6.03 7.04 -6.99
CA ALA A 75 -5.17 6.77 -5.84
C ALA A 75 -5.20 5.30 -5.40
N LEU A 76 -6.38 4.68 -5.33
CA LEU A 76 -6.52 3.26 -4.98
C LEU A 76 -6.05 2.34 -6.13
N PRO A 77 -6.45 2.55 -7.41
CA PRO A 77 -5.89 1.80 -8.54
C PRO A 77 -4.36 1.86 -8.61
N ASN A 78 -3.75 3.02 -8.38
CA ASN A 78 -2.29 3.16 -8.39
C ASN A 78 -1.64 2.38 -7.22
N ALA A 79 -2.21 2.44 -6.01
CA ALA A 79 -1.72 1.65 -4.87
C ALA A 79 -1.76 0.14 -5.16
N VAL A 80 -2.82 -0.33 -5.84
CA VAL A 80 -2.93 -1.73 -6.28
C VAL A 80 -1.94 -2.04 -7.41
N ALA A 81 -1.77 -1.15 -8.39
CA ALA A 81 -0.84 -1.34 -9.51
C ALA A 81 0.63 -1.38 -9.06
N GLU A 82 0.99 -0.62 -8.02
CA GLU A 82 2.31 -0.68 -7.38
C GLU A 82 2.55 -1.98 -6.61
N ASN A 83 1.49 -2.74 -6.31
CA ASN A 83 1.53 -4.01 -5.60
C ASN A 83 0.91 -5.13 -6.45
N PRO A 84 1.55 -5.56 -7.55
CA PRO A 84 0.98 -6.53 -8.49
C PRO A 84 0.64 -7.91 -7.90
N ASP A 85 1.20 -8.25 -6.72
CA ASP A 85 0.91 -9.50 -6.00
C ASP A 85 -0.26 -9.36 -4.99
N ALA A 86 -0.86 -8.17 -4.89
CA ALA A 86 -1.93 -7.90 -3.95
C ALA A 86 -3.18 -8.72 -4.30
N ALA A 87 -3.65 -9.48 -3.31
CA ALA A 87 -4.90 -10.24 -3.41
C ALA A 87 -6.04 -9.61 -2.62
N TYR A 88 -5.72 -8.66 -1.73
CA TYR A 88 -6.67 -8.05 -0.81
C TYR A 88 -6.42 -6.55 -0.68
N VAL A 89 -7.51 -5.81 -0.46
CA VAL A 89 -7.49 -4.41 -0.04
C VAL A 89 -8.22 -4.31 1.30
N TRP A 90 -7.54 -3.78 2.33
CA TRP A 90 -8.20 -3.30 3.53
C TRP A 90 -8.51 -1.81 3.37
N LEU A 91 -9.78 -1.51 3.13
CA LEU A 91 -10.27 -0.15 2.93
C LEU A 91 -10.87 0.42 4.22
N SER A 92 -10.32 1.52 4.73
CA SER A 92 -10.89 2.27 5.86
C SER A 92 -11.18 3.71 5.46
N ILE A 93 -12.43 4.02 5.12
CA ILE A 93 -12.83 5.36 4.67
C ILE A 93 -14.23 5.67 5.20
N GLY A 94 -14.51 6.95 5.44
CA GLY A 94 -15.86 7.45 5.72
C GLY A 94 -16.05 7.97 7.13
N GLY A 95 -15.15 7.65 8.07
CA GLY A 95 -15.25 8.12 9.46
C GLY A 95 -15.23 9.65 9.55
N ASN A 96 -14.37 10.29 8.76
CA ASN A 96 -14.26 11.75 8.71
C ASN A 96 -15.46 12.40 7.98
N ASP A 97 -16.10 11.70 7.03
CA ASP A 97 -17.31 12.18 6.34
C ASP A 97 -18.47 12.31 7.32
N ILE A 98 -18.61 11.37 8.26
CA ILE A 98 -19.62 11.45 9.34
C ILE A 98 -19.40 12.75 10.11
N LYS A 99 -18.16 13.03 10.53
CA LYS A 99 -17.81 14.23 11.29
C LYS A 99 -18.09 15.51 10.49
N ALA A 100 -17.79 15.53 9.19
CA ALA A 100 -18.06 16.66 8.31
C ALA A 100 -19.57 16.90 8.14
N HIS A 101 -20.34 15.86 7.79
CA HIS A 101 -21.78 15.97 7.59
C HIS A 101 -22.55 16.33 8.87
N LEU A 102 -22.08 15.88 10.04
CA LEU A 102 -22.64 16.29 11.33
C LEU A 102 -22.47 17.79 11.59
N LYS A 103 -21.30 18.36 11.22
CA LYS A 103 -21.07 19.81 11.34
C LYS A 103 -21.95 20.62 10.37
N ASP A 104 -22.19 20.08 9.18
CA ASP A 104 -22.94 20.75 8.12
C ASP A 104 -24.46 20.52 8.16
N GLY A 105 -24.96 19.69 9.10
CA GLY A 105 -26.38 19.32 9.16
C GLY A 105 -26.85 18.41 8.02
N ARG A 106 -25.94 17.76 7.28
CA ARG A 106 -26.20 16.93 6.09
C ARG A 106 -26.36 15.43 6.39
N PHE A 107 -26.75 15.05 7.60
CA PHE A 107 -26.79 13.64 8.02
C PHE A 107 -27.69 12.73 7.13
N ARG A 108 -28.73 13.30 6.50
CA ARG A 108 -29.64 12.54 5.62
C ARG A 108 -28.98 12.09 4.31
N SER A 109 -27.96 12.79 3.82
CA SER A 109 -27.26 12.43 2.58
C SER A 109 -26.00 11.61 2.84
N LEU A 110 -25.41 11.71 4.03
CA LEU A 110 -24.16 11.04 4.44
C LEU A 110 -23.99 9.61 3.89
N ARG A 111 -24.97 8.72 4.10
CA ARG A 111 -24.85 7.32 3.65
C ARG A 111 -24.73 7.22 2.12
N ARG A 112 -25.48 8.04 1.40
CA ARG A 112 -25.49 8.09 -0.07
C ARG A 112 -24.17 8.66 -0.57
N ASP A 113 -23.78 9.81 -0.04
CA ASP A 113 -22.59 10.54 -0.48
C ASP A 113 -21.34 9.70 -0.23
N ASN A 114 -21.23 9.09 0.96
CA ASN A 114 -20.11 8.22 1.29
C ASN A 114 -20.04 6.98 0.36
N ARG A 115 -21.19 6.34 0.08
CA ARG A 115 -21.24 5.23 -0.87
C ARG A 115 -20.81 5.66 -2.27
N ASP A 116 -21.38 6.76 -2.78
CA ASP A 116 -21.15 7.20 -4.15
C ASP A 116 -19.69 7.63 -4.35
N ASN A 117 -19.09 8.27 -3.34
CA ASN A 117 -17.66 8.61 -3.33
C ASN A 117 -16.74 7.38 -3.27
N ILE A 118 -17.07 6.39 -2.43
CA ILE A 118 -16.29 5.15 -2.36
C ILE A 118 -16.32 4.40 -3.71
N ARG A 119 -17.49 4.38 -4.37
CA ARG A 119 -17.63 3.72 -5.67
C ARG A 119 -16.77 4.31 -6.78
N ILE A 120 -16.49 5.61 -6.75
CA ILE A 120 -15.60 6.25 -7.74
C ILE A 120 -14.22 5.56 -7.78
N MET A 121 -13.68 5.19 -6.62
CA MET A 121 -12.40 4.48 -6.54
C MET A 121 -12.55 2.99 -6.86
N LEU A 122 -13.59 2.34 -6.33
CA LEU A 122 -13.77 0.89 -6.49
C LEU A 122 -14.15 0.48 -7.91
N ASP A 123 -14.94 1.30 -8.60
CA ASP A 123 -15.35 1.03 -9.99
C ASP A 123 -14.16 1.30 -10.96
N ALA A 124 -13.02 1.80 -10.48
CA ALA A 124 -11.78 2.01 -11.23
C ALA A 124 -10.70 0.91 -11.01
N LEU A 125 -10.99 -0.08 -10.16
CA LEU A 125 -10.16 -1.28 -9.96
C LEU A 125 -10.47 -2.38 -10.99
#